data_AF-A0A4R7SUJ0-F1
#
_entry.id   AF-A0A4R7SUJ0-F1
#
_cell.length_a   1.000
_cell.length_b   1.000
_cell.length_c   1.000
_cell.angle_alpha   90.00
_cell.angle_beta   90.00
_cell.angle_gamma   90.00
#
_symmetry.space_group_name_H-M   'P 1'
#
loop_
_entity.id
_entity.type
_entity.pdbx_description
1 polymer ?
#
loop_
_entity_poly.entity_id
_entity_poly.type
_entity_poly.pdbx_seq_one_letter_code
_entity_poly.pdbx_strand_id
1 'polypeptide(L)'
;MDAEVRVGVVEEGSDDARLEELALMLRQELLALNVRSVEPYAEGDAPEGSRSALAALAGVLTVSLQPGLQVVGAVVAVVRDWLRRSGGGRTVKLAIDGDVIELTGASDEIQQQLVDAWVKKHSGTDA
;
A
#
# COMPACT_ATOMS: atom_id res chain seq x y z
N MET A 1 3.05 3.16 -18.67
CA MET A 1 4.03 2.87 -17.62
C MET A 1 3.44 1.78 -16.74
N ASP A 2 4.23 0.80 -16.34
CA ASP A 2 3.79 -0.14 -15.31
C ASP A 2 3.71 0.64 -14.00
N ALA A 3 2.56 0.59 -13.34
CA ALA A 3 2.38 1.27 -12.06
C ALA A 3 2.82 0.35 -10.92
N GLU A 4 3.62 0.88 -10.01
CA GLU A 4 4.07 0.19 -8.80
C GLU A 4 3.47 0.87 -7.57
N VAL A 5 2.96 0.05 -6.65
CA VAL A 5 2.47 0.52 -5.35
C VAL A 5 3.37 -0.04 -4.27
N ARG A 6 3.95 0.82 -3.45
CA ARG A 6 4.63 0.38 -2.23
C ARG A 6 3.68 0.32 -1.08
N VAL A 7 3.81 -0.72 -0.27
CA VAL A 7 2.93 -1.00 0.86
C VAL A 7 3.80 -1.27 2.08
N GLY A 8 3.61 -0.49 3.14
CA GLY A 8 4.32 -0.66 4.41
C GLY A 8 3.32 -0.69 5.57
N VAL A 9 3.50 -1.64 6.48
CA VAL A 9 2.67 -1.75 7.68
C VAL A 9 3.37 -1.11 8.86
N VAL A 10 2.62 -0.41 9.71
CA VAL A 10 3.07 0.13 10.99
C VAL A 10 2.09 -0.30 12.07
N GLU A 11 2.60 -0.78 13.19
CA GLU A 11 1.84 -1.09 14.41
C GLU A 11 2.58 -0.44 15.59
N GLU A 12 1.87 0.38 16.38
CA GLU A 12 2.48 1.12 17.48
C GLU A 12 3.12 0.17 18.51
N GLY A 13 4.36 0.47 18.93
CA GLY A 13 5.09 -0.34 19.90
C GLY A 13 5.63 -1.68 19.37
N SER A 14 5.54 -1.93 18.06
CA SER A 14 6.06 -3.14 17.42
C SER A 14 7.52 -3.00 17.00
N ASP A 15 8.23 -4.13 16.96
CA ASP A 15 9.58 -4.24 16.41
C ASP A 15 9.57 -4.63 14.92
N ASP A 16 10.73 -4.62 14.29
CA ASP A 16 10.87 -4.92 12.85
C ASP A 16 10.38 -6.33 12.49
N ALA A 17 10.67 -7.32 13.35
CA ALA A 17 10.23 -8.70 13.14
C ALA A 17 8.69 -8.79 13.09
N ARG A 18 8.02 -8.08 14.00
CA ARG A 18 6.57 -7.99 14.02
C ARG A 18 6.01 -7.30 12.77
N LEU A 19 6.66 -6.25 12.28
CA LEU A 19 6.25 -5.58 11.03
C LEU A 19 6.45 -6.47 9.81
N GLU A 20 7.53 -7.27 9.75
CA GLU A 20 7.78 -8.25 8.68
C GLU A 20 6.70 -9.35 8.66
N GLU A 21 6.31 -9.88 9.82
CA GLU A 21 5.21 -10.83 9.92
C GLU A 21 3.90 -10.25 9.39
N LEU A 22 3.57 -9.02 9.78
CA LEU A 22 2.39 -8.31 9.30
C LEU A 22 2.43 -8.08 7.80
N ALA A 23 3.60 -7.72 7.25
CA ALA A 23 3.78 -7.59 5.83
C ALA A 23 3.55 -8.91 5.10
N LEU A 24 4.06 -10.05 5.62
CA LEU A 24 3.81 -11.36 5.04
C LEU A 24 2.32 -11.73 5.04
N MET A 25 1.59 -11.39 6.10
CA MET A 25 0.14 -11.57 6.15
C MET A 25 -0.57 -10.72 5.10
N LEU A 26 -0.26 -9.42 5.02
CA LEU A 26 -0.85 -8.51 4.04
C LEU A 26 -0.50 -8.92 2.61
N ARG A 27 0.71 -9.42 2.38
CA ARG A 27 1.14 -9.96 1.08
C ARG A 27 0.20 -11.05 0.56
N GLN A 28 -0.27 -11.95 1.42
CA GLN A 28 -1.21 -13.01 0.99
C GLN A 28 -2.54 -12.43 0.49
N GLU A 29 -3.02 -11.38 1.15
CA GLU A 29 -4.26 -10.69 0.76
C GLU A 29 -4.07 -9.96 -0.59
N LEU A 30 -2.92 -9.30 -0.77
CA LEU A 30 -2.59 -8.60 -2.02
C LEU A 30 -2.38 -9.56 -3.20
N LEU A 31 -1.83 -10.75 -2.95
CA LEU A 31 -1.67 -11.79 -3.98
C LEU A 31 -2.99 -12.40 -4.46
N ALA A 32 -4.08 -12.25 -3.70
CA ALA A 32 -5.41 -12.64 -4.15
C ALA A 32 -5.97 -11.68 -5.22
N LEU A 33 -5.38 -10.49 -5.37
CA LEU A 33 -5.69 -9.58 -6.46
C LEU A 33 -5.05 -10.06 -7.77
N ASN A 34 -5.66 -9.69 -8.89
CA ASN A 34 -5.06 -9.90 -10.22
C ASN A 34 -3.94 -8.87 -10.50
N VAL A 35 -2.90 -8.89 -9.66
CA VAL A 35 -1.67 -8.10 -9.78
C VAL A 35 -0.61 -8.91 -10.51
N ARG A 36 0.43 -8.23 -11.02
CA ARG A 36 1.55 -8.91 -11.70
C ARG A 36 2.43 -9.65 -10.69
N SER A 37 2.80 -8.98 -9.60
CA SER A 37 3.60 -9.56 -8.52
C SER A 37 3.46 -8.78 -7.22
N VAL A 38 3.80 -9.43 -6.11
CA VAL A 38 3.97 -8.80 -4.80
C VAL A 38 5.29 -9.31 -4.23
N GLU A 39 6.28 -8.44 -4.16
CA GLU A 39 7.66 -8.78 -3.82
C GLU A 39 8.17 -7.94 -2.65
N PRO A 40 9.09 -8.45 -1.81
CA PRO A 40 9.78 -7.61 -0.83
C PRO A 40 10.48 -6.46 -1.53
N TYR A 41 10.41 -5.26 -0.95
CA TYR A 41 11.15 -4.11 -1.45
C TYR A 41 12.63 -4.27 -1.13
N ALA A 42 13.48 -4.20 -2.17
CA ALA A 42 14.91 -4.08 -2.02
C ALA A 42 15.35 -2.63 -2.25
N GLU A 43 16.22 -2.10 -1.38
CA GLU A 43 16.84 -0.78 -1.58
C GLU A 43 17.65 -0.77 -2.88
N GLY A 44 17.07 -0.22 -3.94
CA GLY A 44 17.69 -0.18 -5.26
C GLY A 44 16.69 0.00 -6.40
N ASP A 45 15.50 -0.62 -6.25
CA ASP A 45 14.50 -0.77 -7.32
C ASP A 45 13.56 0.43 -7.50
N ALA A 46 13.70 1.48 -6.68
CA ALA A 46 12.82 2.64 -6.71
C ALA A 46 13.18 3.67 -7.80
N PRO A 47 12.19 4.18 -8.58
CA PRO A 47 12.35 5.42 -9.33
C PRO A 47 12.80 6.58 -8.42
N GLU A 48 13.56 7.53 -8.97
CA GLU A 48 13.96 8.73 -8.25
C GLU A 48 12.72 9.49 -7.72
N GLY A 49 12.73 9.83 -6.43
CA GLY A 49 11.61 10.50 -5.74
C GLY A 49 10.75 9.56 -4.88
N SER A 50 10.70 8.27 -5.20
CA SER A 50 9.96 7.29 -4.39
C SER A 50 10.82 6.70 -3.26
N ARG A 51 12.15 6.78 -3.40
CA ARG A 51 13.16 6.10 -2.59
C ARG A 51 13.11 6.42 -1.09
N SER A 52 12.43 7.50 -0.66
CA SER A 52 12.43 7.96 0.74
C SER A 52 11.16 7.66 1.53
N ALA A 53 10.01 7.44 0.88
CA ALA A 53 8.72 7.51 1.57
C ALA A 53 8.51 6.39 2.61
N LEU A 54 8.90 5.16 2.27
CA LEU A 54 8.69 3.96 3.09
C LEU A 54 9.97 3.19 3.40
N ALA A 55 11.13 3.60 2.85
CA ALA A 55 12.34 2.77 2.86
C ALA A 55 12.89 2.41 4.25
N ALA A 56 12.54 3.18 5.29
CA ALA A 56 12.93 2.89 6.67
C ALA A 56 11.98 1.90 7.39
N LEU A 57 10.88 1.48 6.77
CA LEU A 57 9.95 0.51 7.37
C LEU A 57 10.42 -0.92 7.08
N ALA A 58 10.40 -1.77 8.10
CA ALA A 58 10.59 -3.21 7.91
C ALA A 58 9.41 -3.81 7.13
N GLY A 59 9.70 -4.84 6.31
CA GLY A 59 8.67 -5.58 5.58
C GLY A 59 7.97 -4.82 4.44
N VAL A 60 8.55 -3.74 3.89
CA VAL A 60 7.92 -3.05 2.74
C VAL A 60 7.76 -4.00 1.56
N LEU A 61 6.60 -3.92 0.91
CA LEU A 61 6.26 -4.68 -0.29
C LEU A 61 6.17 -3.76 -1.50
N THR A 62 6.61 -4.25 -2.65
CA THR A 62 6.35 -3.68 -3.97
C THR A 62 5.27 -4.50 -4.66
N VAL A 63 4.17 -3.85 -5.03
CA VAL A 63 3.07 -4.44 -5.79
C VAL A 63 3.14 -3.94 -7.23
N SER A 64 3.46 -4.81 -8.17
CA SER A 64 3.48 -4.47 -9.59
C SER A 64 2.09 -4.68 -10.20
N LEU A 65 1.51 -3.64 -10.81
CA LEU A 65 0.17 -3.69 -11.39
C LEU A 65 0.21 -4.18 -12.85
N GLN A 66 -0.92 -4.76 -13.31
CA GLN A 66 -1.09 -5.09 -14.72
C GLN A 66 -1.36 -3.82 -15.55
N PRO A 67 -0.78 -3.68 -16.75
CA PRO A 67 -1.04 -2.53 -17.63
C PRO A 67 -2.53 -2.41 -17.96
N GLY A 68 -3.07 -1.19 -17.92
CA GLY A 68 -4.44 -0.89 -18.35
C GLY A 68 -5.55 -1.30 -17.38
N LEU A 69 -5.23 -1.88 -16.22
CA LEU A 69 -6.21 -2.22 -15.19
C LEU A 69 -6.16 -1.18 -14.04
N GLN A 70 -7.31 -0.62 -13.66
CA GLN A 70 -7.44 0.30 -12.53
C GLN A 70 -7.38 -0.47 -11.19
N VAL A 71 -6.23 -1.08 -10.88
CA VAL A 71 -6.05 -1.97 -9.72
C VAL A 71 -5.79 -1.20 -8.42
N VAL A 72 -5.42 0.08 -8.50
CA VAL A 72 -5.11 0.91 -7.31
C VAL A 72 -6.28 0.92 -6.32
N GLY A 73 -7.52 1.09 -6.81
CA GLY A 73 -8.71 1.03 -5.96
C GLY A 73 -8.90 -0.34 -5.29
N ALA A 74 -8.56 -1.44 -5.97
CA ALA A 74 -8.65 -2.78 -5.41
C ALA A 74 -7.59 -3.05 -4.33
N VAL A 75 -6.36 -2.56 -4.53
CA VAL A 75 -5.30 -2.60 -3.50
C VAL A 75 -5.75 -1.85 -2.25
N VAL A 76 -6.27 -0.63 -2.41
CA VAL A 76 -6.80 0.17 -1.30
C VAL A 76 -7.94 -0.56 -0.59
N ALA A 77 -8.88 -1.15 -1.32
CA ALA A 77 -10.00 -1.89 -0.73
C ALA A 77 -9.51 -3.08 0.12
N VAL A 78 -8.61 -3.91 -0.42
CA VAL A 78 -8.04 -5.05 0.31
C VAL A 78 -7.30 -4.61 1.56
N VAL A 79 -6.48 -3.55 1.46
CA VAL A 79 -5.75 -3.01 2.61
C VAL A 79 -6.70 -2.53 3.70
N ARG A 80 -7.78 -1.82 3.34
CA ARG A 80 -8.78 -1.36 4.30
C ARG A 80 -9.52 -2.52 4.97
N ASP A 81 -9.92 -3.53 4.20
CA ASP A 81 -10.59 -4.70 4.76
C ASP A 81 -9.67 -5.51 5.67
N TRP A 82 -8.38 -5.58 5.36
CA TRP A 82 -7.36 -6.17 6.21
C TRP A 82 -7.17 -5.37 7.52
N LEU A 83 -7.08 -4.04 7.43
CA LEU A 83 -6.98 -3.14 8.60
C LEU A 83 -8.23 -3.20 9.50
N ARG A 84 -9.43 -3.29 8.92
CA ARG A 84 -10.68 -3.39 9.70
C ARG A 84 -10.74 -4.70 10.50
N ARG A 85 -10.21 -5.79 9.96
CA ARG A 85 -10.14 -7.09 10.65
C ARG A 85 -9.15 -7.10 11.81
N SER A 86 -8.18 -6.19 11.88
CA SER A 86 -7.20 -6.17 12.96
C SER A 86 -7.73 -5.59 14.28
N GLY A 87 -8.90 -4.96 14.28
CA GLY A 87 -9.49 -4.38 15.49
C GLY A 87 -8.84 -3.07 15.97
N GLY A 88 -8.01 -2.43 15.14
CA GLY A 88 -7.31 -1.18 15.45
C GLY A 88 -5.79 -1.33 15.60
N GLY A 89 -5.09 -0.23 15.92
CA GLY A 89 -3.65 -0.20 16.24
C GLY A 89 -2.68 -0.36 15.07
N ARG A 90 -3.19 -0.63 13.86
CA ARG A 90 -2.40 -0.75 12.63
C ARG A 90 -2.70 0.37 11.66
N THR A 91 -1.64 0.81 10.99
CA THR A 91 -1.66 1.74 9.87
C THR A 91 -0.95 1.10 8.70
N VAL A 92 -1.49 1.25 7.48
CA VAL A 92 -0.78 0.90 6.25
C VAL A 92 -0.48 2.16 5.47
N LYS A 93 0.77 2.35 5.10
CA LYS A 93 1.21 3.41 4.19
C LYS A 93 1.26 2.86 2.78
N LEU A 94 0.65 3.58 1.84
CA LEU A 94 0.70 3.29 0.42
C LEU A 94 1.44 4.41 -0.30
N ALA A 95 2.36 4.07 -1.21
CA ALA A 95 3.06 5.05 -2.03
C ALA A 95 3.06 4.70 -3.53
N ILE A 96 2.75 5.69 -4.37
CA ILE A 96 2.78 5.61 -5.84
C ILE A 96 3.35 6.94 -6.36
N ASP A 97 4.34 6.91 -7.26
CA ASP A 97 4.92 8.10 -7.89
C ASP A 97 5.38 9.21 -6.90
N GLY A 98 5.75 8.83 -5.68
CA GLY A 98 6.15 9.75 -4.61
C GLY A 98 5.00 10.31 -3.76
N ASP A 99 3.75 10.10 -4.16
CA ASP A 99 2.57 10.40 -3.34
C ASP A 99 2.33 9.30 -2.31
N VAL A 100 2.10 9.69 -1.06
CA VAL A 100 1.86 8.77 0.06
C VAL A 100 0.49 9.01 0.66
N ILE A 101 -0.23 7.92 0.94
CA ILE A 101 -1.45 7.95 1.75
C ILE A 101 -1.36 6.96 2.91
N GLU A 102 -1.89 7.36 4.06
CA GLU A 102 -1.96 6.52 5.26
C GLU A 102 -3.39 6.02 5.47
N LEU A 103 -3.52 4.71 5.66
CA LEU A 103 -4.78 4.02 5.89
C LEU A 103 -4.81 3.44 7.30
N THR A 104 -5.93 3.62 7.98
CA THR A 104 -6.18 3.09 9.32
C THR A 104 -7.44 2.22 9.29
N GLY A 105 -7.62 1.34 10.28
CA GLY A 105 -8.83 0.51 10.35
C GLY A 105 -10.12 1.26 10.70
N ALA A 106 -10.02 2.51 11.16
CA ALA A 106 -11.13 3.30 11.70
C ALA A 106 -11.46 4.55 10.85
N SER A 107 -11.20 4.52 9.54
CA SER A 107 -11.30 5.70 8.67
C SER A 107 -12.64 6.43 8.77
N ASP A 108 -12.58 7.76 8.93
CA ASP A 108 -13.74 8.66 8.89
C ASP A 108 -14.06 9.14 7.46
N GLU A 109 -15.10 9.99 7.33
CA GLU A 109 -15.57 10.51 6.04
C GLU A 109 -14.56 11.44 5.35
N ILE A 110 -13.69 12.12 6.11
CA ILE A 110 -12.63 12.98 5.54
C ILE A 110 -11.52 12.11 4.97
N GLN A 111 -11.11 11.07 5.71
CA GLN A 111 -10.13 10.09 5.23
C GLN A 111 -10.64 9.37 3.98
N GLN A 112 -11.93 9.04 3.90
CA GLN A 112 -12.52 8.44 2.70
C GLN A 112 -12.41 9.36 1.48
N GLN A 113 -12.66 10.66 1.62
CA GLN A 113 -12.51 11.62 0.51
C GLN A 113 -11.06 11.73 0.04
N LEU A 114 -10.09 11.69 0.96
CA LEU A 114 -8.66 11.68 0.63
C LEU A 114 -8.27 10.41 -0.12
N VAL A 115 -8.80 9.26 0.33
CA VAL A 115 -8.62 7.97 -0.36
C VAL A 115 -9.18 8.02 -1.78
N ASP A 116 -10.40 8.51 -1.96
CA ASP A 116 -11.06 8.58 -3.26
C ASP A 116 -10.28 9.51 -4.22
N ALA A 117 -9.82 10.66 -3.72
CA ALA A 117 -9.00 11.59 -4.50
C ALA A 117 -7.66 10.98 -4.90
N TRP A 118 -7.00 10.26 -3.98
CA TRP A 118 -5.74 9.57 -4.25
C TRP A 118 -5.92 8.46 -5.28
N VAL A 119 -6.95 7.61 -5.14
CA VAL A 119 -7.27 6.57 -6.13
C VAL A 119 -7.54 7.19 -7.49
N LYS A 120 -8.31 8.28 -7.57
CA LYS A 120 -8.60 8.98 -8.83
C LYS A 120 -7.32 9.48 -9.50
N LYS A 121 -6.43 10.13 -8.74
CA LYS A 121 -5.14 10.65 -9.24
C LYS A 121 -4.28 9.55 -9.88
N HIS A 122 -4.23 8.37 -9.27
CA HIS A 122 -3.31 7.29 -9.69
C HIS A 122 -3.95 6.22 -10.59
N SER A 123 -5.26 6.25 -10.83
CA SER A 123 -5.91 5.29 -11.72
C SER A 123 -5.94 5.76 -13.19
N GLY A 124 -5.33 6.90 -13.50
CA GLY A 124 -5.29 7.44 -14.87
C GLY A 124 -6.65 7.93 -15.38
N THR A 125 -7.61 8.20 -14.48
CA THR A 125 -8.87 8.84 -14.85
C THR A 125 -8.65 10.36 -15.00
N ASP A 126 -7.90 10.72 -16.03
CA ASP A 126 -8.09 11.95 -16.80
C ASP A 126 -8.05 11.50 -18.27
N ALA A 127 -9.24 11.22 -18.80
CA ALA A 127 -9.52 11.18 -20.23
C ALA A 127 -10.19 12.50 -20.61
#